data_AF-A0A367LWT7-F1
#
_entry.id   AF-A0A367LWT7-F1
#
_cell.length_a   1.000
_cell.length_b   1.000
_cell.length_c   1.000
_cell.angle_alpha   90.00
_cell.angle_beta   90.00
_cell.angle_gamma   90.00
#
_symmetry.space_group_name_H-M   'P 1'
#
loop_
_entity.id
_entity.type
_entity.pdbx_description
1 polymer ?
#
loop_
_entity_poly.entity_id
_entity_poly.type
_entity_poly.pdbx_seq_one_letter_code
_entity_poly.pdbx_strand_id
1 'polypeptide(L)'
;HPREAHRFIDYLMQPKIAAQITAATLYPSGNADAAGFLDPALRQQPGLYPDRDTSRRLFALETPPEKLRPVVDEIWKAFRGASH
;
A
#
# COMPACT_ATOMS: atom_id res chain seq x y z
N HIS A 1 7.35 19.95 -15.07
CA HIS A 1 8.65 19.78 -14.41
C HIS A 1 9.06 18.31 -14.31
N PRO A 2 9.43 17.63 -15.42
CA PRO A 2 9.76 16.20 -15.38
C PRO A 2 11.05 15.88 -14.61
N ARG A 3 12.08 16.71 -14.72
CA ARG A 3 13.38 16.48 -14.06
C ARG A 3 13.27 16.57 -12.54
N GLU A 4 12.46 17.51 -12.05
CA GLU A 4 12.16 17.68 -10.63
C GLU A 4 11.39 16.47 -10.08
N ALA A 5 10.43 15.95 -10.86
CA ALA A 5 9.68 14.75 -10.50
C ALA A 5 10.61 13.53 -10.37
N HIS A 6 11.52 13.30 -11.32
CA HIS A 6 12.48 12.20 -11.22
C HIS A 6 13.40 12.35 -10.01
N ARG A 7 13.93 13.55 -9.73
CA ARG A 7 14.75 13.80 -8.53
C ARG A 7 14.00 13.51 -7.24
N PHE A 8 12.70 13.81 -7.20
CA PHE A 8 11.87 13.50 -6.05
C PHE A 8 11.64 11.99 -5.88
N ILE A 9 11.37 11.27 -6.98
CA ILE A 9 11.27 9.80 -6.97
C ILE A 9 12.58 9.19 -6.47
N ASP A 10 13.72 9.62 -6.99
CA ASP A 10 15.04 9.13 -6.56
C ASP A 10 15.27 9.35 -5.06
N TYR A 11 14.85 10.50 -4.52
CA TYR A 11 14.93 10.79 -3.09
C TYR A 11 14.04 9.85 -2.26
N LEU A 12 12.78 9.65 -2.66
CA LEU A 12 11.86 8.73 -1.98
C LEU A 12 12.36 7.29 -2.00
N MET A 13 13.09 6.90 -3.04
CA MET A 13 13.64 5.56 -3.20
C MET A 13 14.91 5.30 -2.39
N GLN A 14 15.51 6.30 -1.73
CA GLN A 14 16.63 6.05 -0.82
C GLN A 14 16.17 5.20 0.38
N PRO A 15 16.82 4.06 0.71
CA PRO A 15 16.34 3.12 1.73
C PRO A 15 16.01 3.76 3.09
N LYS A 16 16.85 4.70 3.54
CA LYS A 16 16.65 5.41 4.80
C LYS A 16 15.42 6.33 4.77
N ILE A 17 15.15 6.99 3.65
CA ILE A 17 13.98 7.86 3.48
C ILE A 17 12.71 7.02 3.43
N ALA A 18 12.73 5.94 2.63
CA ALA A 18 11.64 4.97 2.58
C ALA A 18 11.30 4.40 3.98
N ALA A 19 12.32 4.07 4.78
CA ALA A 19 12.12 3.60 6.15
C ALA A 19 11.53 4.66 7.08
N GLN A 20 11.98 5.91 6.97
CA GLN A 20 11.41 7.03 7.73
C GLN A 20 9.93 7.25 7.39
N ILE A 21 9.55 7.12 6.12
CA ILE A 21 8.16 7.20 5.68
C ILE A 21 7.35 6.06 6.31
N THR A 22 7.82 4.81 6.22
CA THR A 22 7.14 3.67 6.86
C THR A 22 6.99 3.85 8.37
N ALA A 23 8.01 4.35 9.07
CA ALA A 23 7.91 4.61 10.51
C ALA A 23 6.89 5.70 10.85
N ALA A 24 6.77 6.73 10.00
CA ALA A 24 5.85 7.83 10.21
C ALA A 24 4.39 7.49 9.84
N THR A 25 4.18 6.66 8.82
CA THR A 25 2.84 6.36 8.28
C THR A 25 2.30 4.99 8.68
N LEU A 26 3.16 4.11 9.21
CA LEU A 26 2.86 2.69 9.42
C LEU A 26 2.38 2.00 8.13
N TYR A 27 2.92 2.40 6.98
CA TYR A 27 2.65 1.77 5.69
C TYR A 27 3.93 1.11 5.14
N PRO A 28 3.89 -0.16 4.71
CA PRO A 28 5.08 -0.86 4.25
C PRO A 28 5.64 -0.23 2.97
N SER A 29 6.97 -0.12 2.89
CA SER A 29 7.66 0.37 1.71
C SER A 29 7.78 -0.70 0.63
N GLY A 30 7.69 -0.29 -0.64
CA GLY A 30 8.06 -1.12 -1.80
C GLY A 30 9.57 -1.25 -2.02
N ASN A 31 10.40 -0.49 -1.30
CA ASN A 31 11.85 -0.67 -1.30
C ASN A 31 12.24 -1.75 -0.29
N ALA A 32 12.74 -2.89 -0.78
CA ALA A 32 13.12 -4.04 0.04
C ALA A 32 14.22 -3.74 1.06
N ASP A 33 15.14 -2.82 0.74
CA ASP A 33 16.26 -2.45 1.62
C ASP A 33 15.84 -1.51 2.76
N ALA A 34 14.67 -0.86 2.63
CA ALA A 34 14.16 0.06 3.66
C ALA A 34 13.93 -0.64 5.00
N ALA A 35 13.52 -1.91 4.96
CA ALA A 35 13.34 -2.72 6.16
C ALA A 35 14.59 -2.67 7.04
N GLY A 36 15.80 -2.68 6.44
CA GLY A 36 17.12 -2.60 7.07
C GLY A 36 17.32 -1.43 8.04
N PHE A 37 16.57 -0.34 7.87
CA PHE A 37 16.68 0.90 8.65
C PHE A 37 15.54 1.09 9.66
N LEU A 38 14.56 0.19 9.71
CA LEU A 38 13.47 0.24 10.67
C LEU A 38 13.88 -0.30 12.05
N ASP A 39 13.21 0.22 13.08
CA ASP A 39 13.23 -0.37 14.41
C ASP A 39 12.77 -1.85 14.35
N PRO A 40 13.41 -2.76 15.10
CA PRO A 40 13.02 -4.18 15.12
C PRO A 40 11.53 -4.40 15.42
N ALA A 41 10.95 -3.61 16.32
CA ALA A 41 9.53 -3.70 16.69
C ALA A 41 8.61 -3.39 15.52
N LEU A 42 9.01 -2.50 14.60
CA LEU A 42 8.29 -2.22 13.35
C LEU A 42 8.54 -3.30 12.29
N ARG A 43 9.79 -3.72 12.11
CA ARG A 43 10.15 -4.75 11.13
C ARG A 43 9.44 -6.09 11.40
N GLN A 44 9.15 -6.39 12.67
CA GLN A 44 8.49 -7.62 13.09
C GLN A 44 6.96 -7.52 13.12
N GLN A 45 6.35 -6.37 12.76
CA GLN A 45 4.88 -6.27 12.75
C GLN A 45 4.29 -7.04 11.57
N PRO A 46 3.43 -8.05 11.80
CA PRO A 46 2.82 -8.81 10.71
C PRO A 46 1.92 -7.96 9.78
N GLY A 47 1.38 -6.84 10.29
CA GLY A 47 0.59 -5.91 9.49
C GLY A 47 1.41 -5.08 8.49
N LEU A 48 2.71 -4.92 8.74
CA LEU A 48 3.66 -4.27 7.80
C LEU A 48 4.34 -5.31 6.92
N TYR A 49 4.78 -6.40 7.54
CA TYR A 49 5.55 -7.47 6.90
C TYR A 49 4.87 -8.81 7.20
N PRO A 50 3.81 -9.16 6.45
CA PRO A 50 3.09 -10.41 6.65
C PRO A 50 3.99 -11.62 6.37
N ASP A 51 3.70 -12.73 7.05
CA ASP A 51 4.38 -13.99 6.78
C ASP A 51 4.05 -14.51 5.36
N ARG A 52 4.76 -15.57 4.97
CA ARG A 52 4.60 -16.17 3.64
C ARG A 52 3.20 -16.75 3.42
N ASP A 53 2.54 -17.25 4.46
CA ASP A 53 1.24 -17.91 4.34
C ASP A 53 0.12 -16.89 4.13
N THR A 54 0.22 -15.76 4.84
CA THR A 54 -0.64 -14.60 4.69
C THR A 54 -0.41 -13.93 3.33
N SER A 55 0.85 -13.69 2.97
CA SER A 55 1.24 -13.07 1.69
C SER A 55 0.70 -13.84 0.48
N ARG A 56 0.69 -15.17 0.54
CA ARG A 56 0.16 -16.04 -0.54
C ARG A 56 -1.35 -15.93 -0.74
N ARG A 57 -2.09 -15.38 0.21
CA ARG A 57 -3.55 -15.20 0.13
C ARG A 57 -3.94 -13.81 -0.37
N LEU A 58 -2.99 -12.88 -0.47
CA LEU A 58 -3.23 -11.54 -0.99
C LEU A 58 -3.40 -11.59 -2.51
N PHE A 59 -4.31 -10.76 -3.02
CA PHE A 59 -4.53 -10.59 -4.45
C PHE A 59 -4.63 -9.10 -4.80
N ALA A 60 -4.08 -8.73 -5.95
CA ALA A 60 -4.26 -7.39 -6.50
C ALA A 60 -5.67 -7.29 -7.09
N LEU A 61 -6.30 -6.14 -6.91
CA LEU A 61 -7.57 -5.86 -7.58
C LEU A 61 -7.32 -5.67 -9.08
N GLU A 62 -8.04 -6.43 -9.89
CA GLU A 62 -8.07 -6.22 -11.34
C GLU A 62 -9.04 -5.08 -11.69
N THR A 63 -8.77 -4.40 -12.81
CA THR A 63 -9.69 -3.38 -13.30
C THR A 63 -10.94 -4.08 -13.84
N PRO A 64 -12.13 -3.90 -13.24
CA PRO A 64 -13.33 -4.53 -13.74
C PRO A 64 -13.70 -3.94 -15.12
N PRO A 65 -14.35 -4.73 -16.00
CA PRO A 65 -14.94 -4.21 -17.22
C PRO A 65 -15.81 -2.99 -16.94
N GLU A 66 -15.73 -1.96 -17.80
CA GLU A 66 -16.41 -0.68 -17.56
C GLU A 66 -17.92 -0.82 -17.36
N LYS A 67 -18.54 -1.78 -18.06
CA LYS A 67 -19.96 -2.14 -17.91
C LYS A 67 -20.36 -2.61 -16.51
N LEU A 68 -19.41 -3.09 -15.69
CA LEU A 68 -19.67 -3.56 -14.33
C LEU A 68 -19.55 -2.46 -13.28
N ARG A 69 -18.89 -1.32 -13.59
CA ARG A 69 -18.72 -0.22 -12.62
C ARG A 69 -20.06 0.31 -12.07
N PRO A 70 -21.09 0.58 -12.90
CA PRO A 70 -22.37 1.10 -12.39
C PRO A 70 -23.08 0.12 -11.46
N VAL A 71 -22.97 -1.18 -11.72
CA VAL A 71 -23.58 -2.24 -10.90
C VAL A 71 -22.94 -2.29 -9.52
N VAL A 72 -21.60 -2.20 -9.46
CA VAL A 72 -20.87 -2.14 -8.19
C VAL A 72 -21.27 -0.91 -7.37
N ASP A 73 -21.37 0.25 -8.02
CA ASP A 73 -21.77 1.51 -7.37
C ASP A 73 -23.20 1.46 -6.82
N GLU A 74 -24.14 0.87 -7.57
CA GLU A 74 -25.53 0.70 -7.14
C GLU A 74 -25.63 -0.23 -5.93
N ILE A 75 -24.97 -1.40 -5.97
CA ILE A 75 -24.94 -2.35 -4.85
C ILE A 75 -24.35 -1.67 -3.61
N TRP A 76 -23.27 -0.92 -3.76
CA TRP A 76 -22.65 -0.21 -2.64
C TRP A 76 -23.56 0.87 -2.05
N LYS A 77 -24.28 1.61 -2.89
CA LYS A 77 -25.26 2.62 -2.44
C LYS A 77 -26.42 1.97 -1.72
N ALA A 78 -26.96 0.87 -2.24
CA ALA A 78 -28.03 0.11 -1.60
C ALA A 78 -27.59 -0.45 -0.24
N PHE A 79 -26.40 -1.06 -0.16
CA PHE A 79 -25.83 -1.57 1.09
C PHE A 79 -25.71 -0.47 2.16
N ARG A 80 -25.16 0.69 1.80
CA ARG A 80 -25.06 1.83 2.73
C ARG A 80 -26.42 2.43 3.10
N GLY A 81 -27.36 2.47 2.16
CA GLY A 81 -28.71 2.99 2.39
C GLY A 81 -29.57 2.08 3.27
N ALA A 82 -29.35 0.76 3.22
CA ALA A 82 -30.04 -0.23 4.04
C ALA A 82 -29.48 -0.35 5.47
N SER A 83 -28.42 0.40 5.79
CA SER A 83 -27.80 0.44 7.12
C SER A 83 -28.40 1.54 8.03
N HIS A 84 -29.55 2.09 7.65
CA HIS A 84 -30.37 3.03 8.42
C HIS A 84 -31.76 2.45 8.66
#